data_AF-A0A542MZ44-F1
#
_entry.id   AF-A0A542MZ44-F1
#
_cell.length_a   1.000
_cell.length_b   1.000
_cell.length_c   1.000
_cell.angle_alpha   90.00
_cell.angle_beta   90.00
_cell.angle_gamma   90.00
#
_symmetry.space_group_name_H-M   'P 1'
#
loop_
_entity.id
_entity.type
_entity.pdbx_description
1 polymer ?
#
loop_
_entity_poly.entity_id
_entity_poly.type
_entity_poly.pdbx_seq_one_letter_code
_entity_poly.pdbx_strand_id
1 'polypeptide(L)'
;MPTIAVIGDALECLAAIRSAPEARTIASVRAVTGGYRAVVIGVDIRGLRTPREVRARLRHIEDQCASLCGRMRRLEHILLVVNGSDVPSEDTLLRMNDSAARRIHTQLEQAYARSIVITAVLAERCDDAELLASRVIARAREREALDAGIALRWTDIVRTSIGVAGMNAYL
;
A
#
# COMPACT_ATOMS: atom_id res chain seq x y z
N MET A 1 -5.99 14.65 15.20
CA MET A 1 -5.09 13.53 15.54
C MET A 1 -4.77 12.76 14.27
N PRO A 2 -3.53 12.27 14.09
CA PRO A 2 -3.16 11.52 12.89
C PRO A 2 -3.96 10.22 12.81
N THR A 3 -4.48 9.94 11.62
CA THR A 3 -5.31 8.75 11.30
C THR A 3 -4.57 7.76 10.41
N ILE A 4 -3.42 8.17 9.86
CA ILE A 4 -2.58 7.39 8.95
C ILE A 4 -1.21 7.18 9.59
N ALA A 5 -0.76 5.93 9.68
CA ALA A 5 0.62 5.61 10.02
C ALA A 5 1.43 5.39 8.73
N VAL A 6 2.61 6.01 8.62
CA VAL A 6 3.53 5.81 7.50
C VAL A 6 4.76 5.05 8.00
N ILE A 7 5.04 3.89 7.40
CA ILE A 7 6.13 2.99 7.79
C ILE A 7 6.88 2.47 6.56
N GLY A 8 7.93 1.69 6.80
CA GLY A 8 8.73 1.07 5.73
C GLY A 8 9.76 2.02 5.17
N ASP A 9 10.14 1.78 3.91
CA ASP A 9 11.26 2.46 3.26
C ASP A 9 10.97 3.97 3.06
N ALA A 10 12.03 4.79 3.12
CA ALA A 10 11.95 6.23 2.95
C ALA A 10 11.95 6.60 1.46
N LEU A 11 10.83 6.33 0.78
CA LEU A 11 10.65 6.71 -0.62
C LEU A 11 10.44 8.23 -0.75
N GLU A 12 11.10 8.85 -1.73
CA GLU A 12 10.96 10.29 -2.01
C GLU A 12 9.53 10.67 -2.36
N CYS A 13 8.82 9.83 -3.12
CA CYS A 13 7.41 10.03 -3.47
C CYS A 13 6.46 9.98 -2.25
N LEU A 14 6.92 9.53 -1.08
CA LEU A 14 6.16 9.57 0.18
C LEU A 14 6.46 10.81 1.03
N ALA A 15 7.36 11.70 0.62
CA ALA A 15 7.74 12.88 1.41
C ALA A 15 6.53 13.77 1.74
N ALA A 16 5.66 14.03 0.76
CA ALA A 16 4.44 14.81 0.93
C ALA A 16 3.43 14.15 1.89
N ILE A 17 3.31 12.81 1.88
CA ILE A 17 2.46 12.11 2.87
C ILE A 17 3.06 12.26 4.26
N ARG A 18 4.38 12.15 4.41
CA ARG A 18 5.05 12.23 5.72
C ARG A 18 4.94 13.61 6.37
N SER A 19 4.77 14.67 5.59
CA SER A 19 4.55 16.04 6.07
C SER A 19 3.07 16.36 6.32
N ALA A 20 2.13 15.53 5.84
CA ALA A 20 0.70 15.77 6.02
C ALA A 20 0.28 15.68 7.50
N PRO A 21 -0.60 16.57 7.99
CA PRO A 21 -1.00 16.62 9.40
C PRO A 21 -1.75 15.36 9.89
N GLU A 22 -2.30 14.59 8.96
CA GLU A 22 -3.03 13.34 9.24
C GLU A 22 -2.13 12.11 9.29
N ALA A 23 -0.90 12.25 8.84
CA ALA A 23 0.08 11.19 8.79
C ALA A 23 1.05 11.29 9.97
N ARG A 24 1.47 10.13 10.46
CA ARG A 24 2.58 10.03 11.40
C ARG A 24 3.58 9.02 10.91
N THR A 25 4.82 9.45 10.72
CA THR A 25 5.93 8.54 10.42
C THR A 25 6.25 7.70 11.67
N ILE A 26 6.34 6.39 11.51
CA ILE A 26 6.68 5.45 12.56
C ILE A 26 7.86 4.60 12.09
N ALA A 27 8.88 4.46 12.94
CA ALA A 27 10.15 3.84 12.57
C ALA A 27 10.04 2.35 12.23
N SER A 28 9.08 1.63 12.81
CA SER A 28 8.90 0.20 12.53
C SER A 28 7.45 -0.25 12.69
N VAL A 29 7.11 -1.35 12.03
CA VAL A 29 5.84 -2.06 12.19
C VAL A 29 5.56 -2.33 13.68
N ARG A 30 6.56 -2.74 14.46
CA ARG A 30 6.42 -3.07 15.88
C ARG A 30 6.03 -1.86 16.74
N ALA A 31 6.46 -0.67 16.35
CA ALA A 31 6.14 0.57 17.05
C ALA A 31 4.76 1.16 16.66
N VAL A 32 4.08 0.59 15.65
CA VAL A 32 2.73 1.03 15.30
C VAL A 32 1.74 0.54 16.36
N THR A 33 1.24 1.48 17.15
CA THR A 33 0.24 1.26 18.20
C THR A 33 -0.83 2.34 18.14
N GLY A 34 -2.08 2.02 18.50
CA GLY A 34 -3.17 2.98 18.60
C GLY A 34 -4.27 2.82 17.55
N GLY A 35 -5.07 3.87 17.34
CA GLY A 35 -6.31 3.85 16.57
C GLY A 35 -6.21 4.35 15.13
N TYR A 36 -5.08 4.17 14.44
CA TYR A 36 -4.98 4.56 13.03
C TYR A 36 -5.97 3.74 12.19
N ARG A 37 -6.60 4.40 11.21
CA ARG A 37 -7.51 3.78 10.25
C ARG A 37 -6.77 3.23 9.04
N ALA A 38 -5.63 3.80 8.70
CA ALA A 38 -4.81 3.36 7.57
C ALA A 38 -3.34 3.24 7.94
N VAL A 39 -2.65 2.35 7.23
CA VAL A 39 -1.19 2.24 7.24
C VAL A 39 -0.69 2.35 5.81
N VAL A 40 0.24 3.26 5.56
CA VAL A 40 1.00 3.37 4.31
C VAL A 40 2.36 2.74 4.53
N ILE A 41 2.71 1.76 3.70
CA ILE A 41 3.98 1.04 3.75
C ILE A 41 4.79 1.39 2.49
N GLY A 42 5.90 2.10 2.67
CA GLY A 42 6.88 2.28 1.61
C GLY A 42 7.66 0.99 1.38
N VAL A 43 7.76 0.56 0.12
CA VAL A 43 8.48 -0.64 -0.30
C VAL A 43 9.41 -0.30 -1.45
N ASP A 44 10.70 -0.18 -1.17
CA ASP A 44 11.74 -0.02 -2.18
C ASP A 44 12.17 -1.38 -2.70
N ILE A 45 11.97 -1.62 -4.00
CA ILE A 45 12.43 -2.83 -4.68
C ILE A 45 13.48 -2.56 -5.75
N ARG A 46 13.95 -1.32 -5.92
CA ARG A 46 14.95 -0.91 -6.95
C ARG A 46 16.23 -1.75 -6.90
N GLY A 47 16.64 -2.17 -5.71
CA GLY A 47 17.84 -2.99 -5.51
C GLY A 47 17.65 -4.48 -5.82
N LEU A 48 16.41 -4.94 -6.03
CA LEU A 48 16.11 -6.35 -6.27
C LEU A 48 16.26 -6.65 -7.76
N ARG A 49 17.02 -7.69 -8.09
CA ARG A 49 17.40 -8.03 -9.47
C ARG A 49 16.66 -9.23 -10.01
N THR A 50 15.98 -9.99 -9.14
CA THR A 50 15.29 -11.21 -9.53
C THR A 50 13.83 -11.20 -9.08
N PRO A 51 12.92 -11.84 -9.84
CA PRO A 51 11.54 -12.06 -9.40
C PRO A 51 11.45 -12.82 -8.06
N ARG A 52 12.43 -13.67 -7.75
CA ARG A 52 12.48 -14.41 -6.48
C ARG A 52 12.66 -13.47 -5.29
N GLU A 53 13.55 -12.48 -5.40
CA GLU A 53 13.79 -11.47 -4.37
C GLU A 53 12.55 -10.60 -4.16
N VAL A 54 11.91 -10.14 -5.25
CA VAL A 54 10.67 -9.35 -5.15
C VAL A 54 9.57 -10.16 -4.46
N ARG A 55 9.38 -11.44 -4.81
CA ARG A 55 8.42 -12.31 -4.08
C ARG A 55 8.77 -12.47 -2.61
N ALA A 56 10.05 -12.59 -2.26
CA ALA A 56 10.49 -12.69 -0.87
C ALA A 56 10.18 -11.38 -0.11
N ARG A 57 10.40 -10.22 -0.72
CA ARG A 57 10.03 -8.92 -0.15
C ARG A 57 8.53 -8.82 0.08
N LEU A 58 7.71 -9.19 -0.90
CA LEU A 58 6.24 -9.16 -0.77
C LEU A 58 5.71 -10.11 0.32
N ARG A 59 6.31 -11.31 0.47
CA ARG A 59 6.00 -12.21 1.60
C ARG A 59 6.36 -11.60 2.96
N HIS A 60 7.49 -10.89 3.03
CA HIS A 60 7.84 -10.20 4.27
C HIS A 60 6.82 -9.09 4.60
N ILE A 61 6.32 -8.36 3.60
CA ILE A 61 5.26 -7.36 3.79
C ILE A 61 3.94 -8.00 4.26
N GLU A 62 3.58 -9.17 3.71
CA GLU A 62 2.42 -9.95 4.16
C GLU A 62 2.49 -10.30 5.66
N ASP A 63 3.65 -10.76 6.15
CA ASP A 63 3.86 -11.02 7.59
C ASP A 63 3.71 -9.75 8.44
N GLN A 64 4.16 -8.60 7.91
CA GLN A 64 4.01 -7.30 8.55
C GLN A 64 2.54 -6.88 8.62
N CYS A 65 1.78 -7.07 7.53
CA CYS A 65 0.34 -6.79 7.48
C CYS A 65 -0.42 -7.64 8.51
N ALA A 66 -0.14 -8.94 8.60
CA ALA A 66 -0.72 -9.82 9.62
C ALA A 66 -0.42 -9.31 11.04
N SER A 67 0.82 -8.91 11.30
CA SER A 67 1.23 -8.35 12.60
C SER A 67 0.55 -7.01 12.93
N LEU A 68 0.26 -6.16 11.94
CA LEU A 68 -0.47 -4.91 12.14
C LEU A 68 -1.94 -5.19 12.49
N CYS A 69 -2.58 -6.10 11.77
CA CYS A 69 -4.00 -6.42 11.96
C CYS A 69 -4.31 -7.01 13.32
N GLY A 70 -3.42 -7.87 13.84
CA GLY A 70 -3.55 -8.41 15.20
C GLY A 70 -3.48 -7.35 16.30
N ARG A 71 -2.84 -6.19 16.05
CA ARG A 71 -2.66 -5.10 17.03
C ARG A 71 -3.65 -3.95 16.84
N MET A 72 -4.11 -3.71 15.62
CA MET A 72 -4.87 -2.51 15.25
C MET A 72 -6.32 -2.84 14.91
N ARG A 73 -7.20 -2.75 15.92
CA ARG A 73 -8.64 -3.07 15.78
C ARG A 73 -9.42 -2.10 14.89
N ARG A 74 -8.89 -0.90 14.63
CA ARG A 74 -9.51 0.13 13.78
C ARG A 74 -8.90 0.23 12.38
N LEU A 75 -7.96 -0.65 12.06
CA LEU A 75 -7.31 -0.67 10.75
C LEU A 75 -8.31 -1.09 9.66
N GLU A 76 -8.53 -0.21 8.69
CA GLU A 76 -9.44 -0.42 7.56
C GLU A 76 -8.68 -0.51 6.24
N HIS A 77 -7.53 0.19 6.13
CA HIS A 77 -6.74 0.27 4.91
C HIS A 77 -5.26 -0.05 5.13
N ILE A 78 -4.67 -0.83 4.23
CA ILE A 78 -3.22 -0.94 4.09
C ILE A 78 -2.86 -0.58 2.65
N LEU A 79 -2.08 0.48 2.51
CA LEU A 79 -1.59 0.96 1.21
C LEU A 79 -0.12 0.66 1.07
N LEU A 80 0.25 -0.15 0.08
CA LEU A 80 1.63 -0.44 -0.27
C LEU A 80 2.04 0.54 -1.38
N VAL A 81 3.00 1.42 -1.10
CA VAL A 81 3.58 2.29 -2.12
C VAL A 81 4.93 1.70 -2.50
N VAL A 82 5.00 1.15 -3.71
CA VAL A 82 6.11 0.33 -4.17
C VAL A 82 6.90 1.10 -5.20
N ASN A 83 8.17 1.38 -4.93
CA ASN A 83 9.06 1.96 -5.93
C ASN A 83 9.76 0.83 -6.69
N GLY A 84 9.38 0.68 -7.96
CA GLY A 84 9.73 -0.44 -8.84
C GLY A 84 11.21 -0.56 -9.16
N SER A 85 11.58 -1.65 -9.84
CA SER A 85 12.93 -1.92 -10.38
C SER A 85 12.81 -2.08 -11.88
N ASP A 86 13.87 -1.76 -12.64
CA ASP A 86 13.91 -2.00 -14.09
C ASP A 86 13.77 -3.49 -14.45
N VAL A 87 14.01 -4.40 -13.49
CA VAL A 87 13.84 -5.84 -13.65
C VAL A 87 13.18 -6.44 -12.39
N PRO A 88 12.04 -7.17 -12.52
CA PRO A 88 11.31 -7.53 -13.73
C PRO A 88 10.47 -6.38 -14.31
N SER A 89 9.90 -6.58 -15.51
CA SER A 89 9.04 -5.57 -16.16
C SER A 89 7.90 -5.09 -15.27
N GLU A 90 7.48 -3.84 -15.46
CA GLU A 90 6.38 -3.22 -14.70
C GLU A 90 5.11 -4.09 -14.70
N ASP A 91 4.71 -4.67 -15.84
CA ASP A 91 3.57 -5.58 -15.92
C ASP A 91 3.72 -6.83 -15.03
N THR A 92 4.94 -7.34 -14.93
CA THR A 92 5.24 -8.47 -14.06
C THR A 92 5.19 -8.06 -12.60
N LEU A 93 5.74 -6.88 -12.27
CA LEU A 93 5.63 -6.29 -10.94
C LEU A 93 4.17 -6.04 -10.57
N LEU A 94 3.34 -5.55 -11.49
CA LEU A 94 1.92 -5.31 -11.27
C LEU A 94 1.19 -6.60 -10.93
N ARG A 95 1.35 -7.65 -11.74
CA ARG A 95 0.75 -8.96 -11.46
C ARG A 95 1.20 -9.55 -10.12
N MET A 96 2.48 -9.38 -9.78
CA MET A 96 3.02 -9.86 -8.51
C MET A 96 2.45 -9.08 -7.31
N ASN A 97 2.31 -7.77 -7.42
CA ASN A 97 1.70 -6.93 -6.39
C ASN A 97 0.19 -7.19 -6.27
N ASP A 98 -0.53 -7.38 -7.38
CA ASP A 98 -1.95 -7.71 -7.36
C ASP A 98 -2.18 -9.06 -6.65
N SER A 99 -1.39 -10.07 -7.02
CA SER A 99 -1.42 -11.39 -6.37
C SER A 99 -1.10 -11.29 -4.87
N ALA A 100 -0.15 -10.44 -4.49
CA ALA A 100 0.18 -10.22 -3.08
C ALA A 100 -0.94 -9.48 -2.34
N ALA A 101 -1.52 -8.43 -2.93
CA ALA A 101 -2.59 -7.65 -2.34
C ALA A 101 -3.83 -8.51 -2.06
N ARG A 102 -4.25 -9.32 -3.04
CA ARG A 102 -5.35 -10.29 -2.87
C ARG A 102 -5.05 -11.33 -1.81
N ARG A 103 -3.84 -11.91 -1.82
CA ARG A 103 -3.45 -12.93 -0.84
C ARG A 103 -3.43 -12.38 0.59
N ILE A 104 -2.88 -11.18 0.78
CA ILE A 104 -2.91 -10.47 2.08
C ILE A 104 -4.36 -10.24 2.50
N HIS A 105 -5.20 -9.70 1.60
CA HIS A 105 -6.61 -9.45 1.89
C HIS A 105 -7.33 -10.72 2.38
N THR A 106 -7.26 -11.81 1.60
CA THR A 106 -7.88 -13.09 1.93
C THR A 106 -7.35 -13.67 3.24
N GLN A 107 -6.03 -13.64 3.46
CA GLN A 107 -5.43 -14.16 4.69
C GLN A 107 -5.92 -13.38 5.92
N LEU A 108 -5.98 -12.05 5.84
CA LEU A 108 -6.43 -11.21 6.94
C LEU A 108 -7.92 -11.39 7.23
N GLU A 109 -8.74 -11.52 6.19
CA GLU A 109 -10.17 -11.80 6.32
C GLU A 109 -10.38 -13.15 7.03
N GLN A 110 -9.68 -14.20 6.62
CA GLN A 110 -9.77 -15.52 7.24
C GLN A 110 -9.27 -15.55 8.69
N ALA A 111 -8.15 -14.88 8.98
CA ALA A 111 -7.52 -14.93 10.29
C ALA A 111 -8.22 -14.05 11.34
N TYR A 112 -8.81 -12.93 10.93
CA TYR A 112 -9.34 -11.92 11.85
C TYR A 112 -10.84 -11.63 11.69
N ALA A 113 -11.52 -12.25 10.72
CA ALA A 113 -12.91 -11.95 10.36
C ALA A 113 -13.15 -10.45 10.09
N ARG A 114 -12.16 -9.80 9.47
CA ARG A 114 -12.15 -8.36 9.19
C ARG A 114 -11.78 -8.13 7.73
N SER A 115 -12.64 -7.43 7.00
CA SER A 115 -12.32 -6.98 5.65
C SER A 115 -11.44 -5.73 5.74
N ILE A 116 -10.17 -5.88 5.38
CA ILE A 116 -9.19 -4.80 5.31
C ILE A 116 -8.84 -4.60 3.83
N VAL A 117 -8.96 -3.36 3.38
CA VAL A 117 -8.68 -2.98 2.00
C VAL A 117 -7.18 -2.94 1.80
N ILE A 118 -6.69 -3.71 0.83
CA ILE A 118 -5.28 -3.72 0.44
C ILE A 118 -5.16 -3.07 -0.93
N THR A 119 -4.39 -1.99 -1.01
CA THR A 119 -4.10 -1.30 -2.26
C THR A 119 -2.59 -1.22 -2.45
N ALA A 120 -2.08 -1.80 -3.52
CA ALA A 120 -0.71 -1.59 -3.96
C ALA A 120 -0.66 -0.54 -5.07
N VAL A 121 0.21 0.45 -4.94
CA VAL A 121 0.50 1.45 -5.97
C VAL A 121 1.95 1.27 -6.38
N LEU A 122 2.17 0.89 -7.64
CA LEU A 122 3.48 0.97 -8.27
C LEU A 122 3.77 2.44 -8.56
N ALA A 123 4.59 3.05 -7.71
CA ALA A 123 5.01 4.44 -7.82
C ALA A 123 6.31 4.58 -8.64
N GLU A 124 6.60 3.61 -9.51
CA GLU A 124 7.68 3.75 -10.49
C GLU A 124 7.41 5.00 -11.33
N ARG A 125 8.43 5.85 -11.52
CA ARG A 125 8.34 7.11 -12.29
C ARG A 125 7.28 8.08 -11.76
N CYS A 126 6.95 8.02 -10.47
CA CYS A 126 6.16 9.07 -9.83
C CYS A 126 6.86 10.42 -9.99
N ASP A 127 6.24 11.31 -10.74
CA ASP A 127 6.71 12.65 -11.08
C ASP A 127 6.01 13.75 -10.25
N ASP A 128 4.90 13.41 -9.57
CA ASP A 128 4.15 14.32 -8.70
C ASP A 128 3.84 13.67 -7.34
N ALA A 129 4.75 13.90 -6.38
CA ALA A 129 4.63 13.36 -5.02
C ALA A 129 3.43 13.94 -4.24
N GLU A 130 3.04 15.18 -4.52
CA GLU A 130 1.90 15.85 -3.86
C GLU A 130 0.58 15.24 -4.34
N LEU A 131 0.44 15.00 -5.64
CA LEU A 131 -0.72 14.30 -6.19
C LEU A 131 -0.78 12.87 -5.67
N LEU A 132 0.33 12.12 -5.66
CA LEU A 132 0.36 10.78 -5.07
C LEU A 132 -0.10 10.81 -3.61
N ALA A 133 0.40 11.77 -2.82
CA ALA A 133 0.00 11.94 -1.43
C ALA A 133 -1.49 12.19 -1.29
N SER A 134 -2.04 13.11 -2.08
CA SER A 134 -3.47 13.40 -2.13
C SER A 134 -4.30 12.16 -2.46
N ARG A 135 -3.89 11.35 -3.46
CA ARG A 135 -4.59 10.12 -3.84
C ARG A 135 -4.56 9.06 -2.73
N VAL A 136 -3.39 8.83 -2.12
CA VAL A 136 -3.22 7.85 -1.04
C VAL A 136 -3.99 8.26 0.21
N ILE A 137 -3.99 9.54 0.58
CA ILE A 137 -4.76 10.06 1.72
C ILE A 137 -6.26 9.97 1.44
N ALA A 138 -6.71 10.33 0.23
CA ALA A 138 -8.11 10.19 -0.15
C ALA A 138 -8.58 8.72 -0.03
N ARG A 139 -7.79 7.78 -0.56
CA ARG A 139 -8.08 6.34 -0.44
C ARG A 139 -8.13 5.88 1.02
N ALA A 140 -7.18 6.30 1.85
CA ALA A 140 -7.17 5.99 3.28
C ALA A 140 -8.40 6.52 4.05
N ARG A 141 -9.10 7.52 3.52
CA ARG A 141 -10.32 8.08 4.12
C ARG A 141 -11.59 7.38 3.68
N GLU A 142 -11.60 6.74 2.51
CA GLU A 142 -12.77 6.03 1.97
C GLU A 142 -13.28 4.98 2.99
N ARG A 143 -14.59 4.89 3.18
CA ARG A 143 -15.20 3.96 4.16
C ARG A 143 -15.60 2.64 3.52
N GLU A 144 -15.97 2.68 2.25
CA GLU A 144 -16.43 1.54 1.48
C GLU A 144 -15.53 1.40 0.25
N ALA A 145 -14.98 0.20 0.07
CA ALA A 145 -14.19 -0.18 -1.08
C ALA A 145 -14.77 -1.48 -1.60
N LEU A 146 -15.27 -1.46 -2.84
CA LEU A 146 -15.77 -2.67 -3.51
C LEU A 146 -14.61 -3.55 -4.02
N ASP A 147 -13.41 -3.00 -4.03
CA ASP A 147 -12.18 -3.54 -4.59
C ASP A 147 -11.20 -3.94 -3.47
N ALA A 148 -11.38 -5.14 -2.93
CA ALA A 148 -10.62 -5.62 -1.80
C ALA A 148 -9.38 -6.42 -2.26
N GLY A 149 -8.22 -5.75 -2.34
CA GLY A 149 -6.97 -6.35 -2.79
C GLY A 149 -6.69 -6.06 -4.26
N ILE A 150 -6.10 -4.90 -4.52
CA ILE A 150 -5.80 -4.43 -5.88
C ILE A 150 -4.36 -3.94 -6.01
N ALA A 151 -3.82 -3.99 -7.22
CA ALA A 151 -2.63 -3.23 -7.60
C ALA A 151 -2.91 -2.31 -8.78
N LEU A 152 -2.35 -1.09 -8.71
CA LEU A 152 -2.47 -0.06 -9.75
C LEU A 152 -1.09 0.53 -10.05
N ARG A 153 -0.89 1.01 -11.26
CA ARG A 153 0.26 1.85 -11.61
C ARG A 153 0.00 3.29 -11.19
N TRP A 154 1.08 4.05 -10.99
CA TRP A 154 1.00 5.50 -10.84
C TRP A 154 0.21 6.13 -12.00
N THR A 155 0.51 5.72 -13.23
CA THR A 155 -0.14 6.20 -14.45
C THR A 155 -1.65 5.98 -14.45
N ASP A 156 -2.14 4.93 -13.79
CA ASP A 156 -3.56 4.60 -13.71
C ASP A 156 -4.33 5.59 -12.80
N ILE A 157 -3.63 6.26 -11.87
CA ILE A 157 -4.23 7.14 -10.84
C ILE A 157 -3.83 8.61 -10.96
N VAL A 158 -3.03 8.98 -11.98
CA VAL A 158 -2.72 10.40 -12.27
C VAL A 158 -4.03 11.16 -12.53
N ARG A 159 -4.87 10.63 -13.42
CA ARG A 159 -6.08 11.34 -13.92
C ARG A 159 -7.36 10.98 -13.17
N THR A 160 -7.32 10.03 -12.23
CA THR A 160 -8.51 9.56 -11.52
C THR A 160 -8.20 9.15 -10.08
N SER A 161 -9.21 8.92 -9.25
CA SER A 161 -9.00 8.41 -7.89
C SER A 161 -8.62 6.92 -7.91
N ILE A 162 -7.98 6.48 -6.81
CA ILE A 162 -7.65 5.06 -6.63
C ILE A 162 -8.90 4.18 -6.67
N GLY A 163 -9.98 4.57 -5.99
CA GLY A 163 -11.22 3.79 -5.99
C GLY A 163 -11.83 3.62 -7.39
N VAL A 164 -11.85 4.69 -8.20
CA VAL A 164 -12.36 4.62 -9.58
C VAL A 164 -11.45 3.79 -10.48
N ALA A 165 -10.13 3.95 -10.37
CA ALA A 165 -9.18 3.10 -11.11
C ALA A 165 -9.31 1.62 -10.73
N GLY A 166 -9.49 1.33 -9.44
CA GLY A 166 -9.71 -0.01 -8.91
C GLY A 166 -10.96 -0.67 -9.49
N MET A 167 -12.09 0.05 -9.54
CA MET A 167 -13.33 -0.46 -10.16
C MET A 167 -13.14 -0.81 -11.64
N ASN A 168 -12.41 0.01 -12.40
CA ASN A 168 -12.20 -0.20 -13.83
C ASN A 168 -11.22 -1.35 -14.13
N ALA A 169 -10.35 -1.73 -13.20
CA ALA A 169 -9.40 -2.83 -13.38
C ALA A 169 -10.08 -4.22 -13.38
N TYR A 170 -11.35 -4.30 -12.99
CA TYR A 170 -12.14 -5.53 -12.87
C TYR A 170 -13.37 -5.57 -13.80
N LEU A 171 -13.52 -4.59 -14.69
CA LEU A 171 -14.49 -4.58 -15.80
C LEU A 171 -13.84 -5.13 -17.07
#